data_AF-B5CS83-F1
#
_entry.id   AF-B5CS83-F1
#
_cell.length_a   1.000
_cell.length_b   1.000
_cell.length_c   1.000
_cell.angle_alpha   90.00
_cell.angle_beta   90.00
_cell.angle_gamma   90.00
#
_symmetry.space_group_name_H-M   'P 1'
#
loop_
_entity.id
_entity.type
_entity.pdbx_description
1 polymer ?
#
loop_
_entity_poly.entity_id
_entity_poly.type
_entity_poly.pdbx_seq_one_letter_code
_entity_poly.pdbx_strand_id
1 'polypeptide(L)'
;MSFFQSLWWVYIPVSSRIQFCNNKIFDRNGDADQDVSTPADLMANISNRKSSTYSERKMFPYAVEDDLCMELIGKTRQMAVNKNKNHVWKNMTDMELLRSAGLYEKNLVTGQKVFKMTCFF
;
A
#
# COMPACT_ATOMS: atom_id res chain seq x y z
N MET A 1 0.33 -14.51 53.69
CA MET A 1 0.66 -13.29 52.91
C MET A 1 0.30 -13.57 51.46
N SER A 2 -0.75 -12.93 50.93
CA SER A 2 -1.16 -13.08 49.53
C SER A 2 -0.43 -12.02 48.70
N PHE A 3 0.44 -12.44 47.79
CA PHE A 3 1.01 -11.55 46.79
C PHE A 3 -0.03 -11.29 45.70
N PHE A 4 -0.49 -10.04 45.59
CA PHE A 4 -1.23 -9.62 44.41
C PHE A 4 -0.25 -9.41 43.26
N GLN A 5 -0.40 -10.18 42.19
CA GLN A 5 0.37 -10.02 40.98
C GLN A 5 -0.47 -9.27 39.94
N SER A 6 0.04 -8.15 39.46
CA SER A 6 -0.61 -7.34 38.43
C SER A 6 -0.01 -7.66 37.07
N LEU A 7 -0.87 -7.95 36.08
CA LEU A 7 -0.50 -8.22 34.69
C LEU A 7 -0.84 -7.01 33.81
N TRP A 8 0.12 -6.59 32.99
CA TRP A 8 -0.11 -5.59 31.94
C TRP A 8 -0.14 -6.29 30.58
N TRP A 9 -1.20 -6.04 29.82
CA TRP A 9 -1.39 -6.60 28.49
C TRP A 9 -1.59 -5.47 27.47
N VAL A 10 -0.94 -5.60 26.32
CA VAL A 10 -1.05 -4.66 25.20
C VAL A 10 -1.27 -5.46 23.92
N TYR A 11 -2.28 -5.07 23.15
CA TYR A 11 -2.48 -5.57 21.79
C TYR A 11 -1.89 -4.60 20.77
N ILE A 12 -1.04 -5.12 19.89
CA ILE A 12 -0.41 -4.34 18.83
C ILE A 12 -0.95 -4.86 17.49
N PRO A 13 -1.80 -4.10 16.77
CA PRO A 13 -2.30 -4.53 15.47
C PRO A 13 -1.18 -4.54 14.42
N VAL A 14 -1.35 -5.37 13.39
CA VAL A 14 -0.42 -5.43 12.25
C VAL A 14 -0.47 -4.11 11.50
N SER A 15 0.70 -3.49 11.30
CA SER A 15 0.87 -2.30 10.46
C SER A 15 1.34 -2.65 9.05
N SER A 16 0.93 -1.83 8.08
CA SER A 16 1.29 -1.98 6.66
C SER A 16 2.74 -1.62 6.33
N ARG A 17 3.45 -0.98 7.25
CA ARG A 17 4.85 -0.54 7.08
C ARG A 17 5.79 -1.40 7.88
N ILE A 18 6.99 -1.61 7.35
CA ILE A 18 8.08 -2.23 8.11
C ILE A 18 8.55 -1.23 9.15
N GLN A 19 8.70 -1.71 10.38
CA GLN A 19 9.17 -0.92 11.51
C GLN A 19 10.61 -1.34 11.83
N PHE A 20 11.45 -0.36 12.12
CA PHE A 20 12.83 -0.59 12.52
C PHE A 20 12.95 -0.46 14.03
N CYS A 21 13.66 -1.40 14.64
CA CYS A 21 14.10 -1.32 16.02
C CYS A 21 15.62 -1.33 16.01
N ASN A 22 16.24 -0.22 16.44
CA ASN A 22 17.70 -0.06 16.46
C ASN A 22 18.36 -0.43 15.10
N ASN A 23 17.84 0.17 14.02
CA ASN A 23 18.26 -0.07 12.63
C ASN A 23 18.12 -1.51 12.12
N LYS A 24 17.43 -2.38 12.86
CA LYS A 24 17.14 -3.76 12.48
C LYS A 24 15.65 -3.99 12.31
N ILE A 25 15.32 -4.99 11.51
CA ILE A 25 13.95 -5.45 11.29
C ILE A 25 13.85 -6.83 11.90
N PHE A 26 12.85 -7.00 12.77
CA PHE A 26 12.57 -8.27 13.42
C PHE A 26 11.23 -8.81 12.94
N ASP A 27 11.21 -10.11 12.67
CA ASP A 27 9.98 -10.86 12.40
C ASP A 27 9.71 -11.83 13.55
N ARG A 28 8.52 -11.75 14.13
CA ARG A 28 8.14 -12.61 15.25
C ARG A 28 7.61 -13.93 14.69
N ASN A 29 8.34 -15.00 14.92
CA ASN A 29 7.98 -16.35 14.51
C ASN A 29 7.85 -17.25 15.75
N GLY A 30 6.61 -17.55 16.12
CA GLY A 30 6.31 -18.24 17.38
C GLY A 30 6.70 -17.37 18.59
N ASP A 31 7.63 -17.87 19.39
CA ASP A 31 8.12 -17.17 20.58
C ASP A 31 9.45 -16.42 20.35
N ALA A 32 10.03 -16.52 19.14
CA ALA A 32 11.30 -15.91 18.80
C ALA A 32 11.13 -14.67 17.91
N ASP A 33 11.95 -13.64 18.16
CA ASP A 33 12.10 -12.49 17.29
C ASP A 33 13.36 -12.68 16.43
N GLN A 34 13.19 -12.91 15.12
CA GLN A 34 14.27 -13.16 14.18
C GLN A 34 14.71 -11.87 13.48
N ASP A 35 16.01 -11.56 13.50
CA ASP A 35 16.56 -10.47 12.68
C ASP A 35 16.50 -10.86 11.19
N VAL A 36 15.68 -10.14 10.43
CA VAL A 36 15.48 -10.35 8.98
C VAL A 36 16.14 -9.27 8.15
N SER A 37 17.00 -8.43 8.73
CA SER A 37 17.51 -7.22 8.08
C SER A 37 18.41 -7.48 6.88
N THR A 38 19.03 -8.67 6.80
CA THR A 38 20.04 -8.99 5.77
C THR A 38 19.55 -9.95 4.69
N PRO A 39 18.81 -11.04 4.97
CA PRO A 39 18.45 -11.99 3.92
C PRO A 39 17.33 -11.42 3.05
N ALA A 40 17.58 -11.29 1.75
CA ALA A 40 16.65 -10.68 0.80
C ALA A 40 15.29 -11.39 0.76
N ASP A 41 15.28 -12.73 0.86
CA ASP A 41 14.04 -13.51 0.85
C ASP A 41 13.18 -13.23 2.08
N LEU A 42 13.78 -13.10 3.27
CA LEU A 42 13.06 -12.78 4.49
C LEU A 42 12.53 -11.35 4.46
N MET A 43 13.32 -10.41 3.93
CA MET A 43 12.88 -9.04 3.66
C MET A 43 11.70 -8.99 2.69
N ALA A 44 11.74 -9.77 1.61
CA ALA A 44 10.64 -9.85 0.64
C ALA A 44 9.39 -10.43 1.30
N ASN A 45 9.53 -11.49 2.11
CA ASN A 45 8.43 -12.14 2.80
C ASN A 45 7.72 -11.19 3.78
N ILE A 46 8.46 -10.49 4.64
CA ILE A 46 7.86 -9.52 5.58
C ILE A 46 7.23 -8.34 4.84
N SER A 47 7.86 -7.87 3.75
CA SER A 47 7.32 -6.81 2.89
C SER A 47 5.98 -7.21 2.28
N ASN A 48 5.88 -8.43 1.76
CA ASN A 48 4.66 -8.94 1.14
C ASN A 48 3.51 -9.08 2.16
N ARG A 49 3.79 -9.63 3.35
CA ARG A 49 2.78 -9.77 4.42
C ARG A 49 2.30 -8.42 4.97
N LYS A 50 3.20 -7.45 5.13
CA LYS A 50 2.81 -6.09 5.56
C LYS A 50 2.08 -5.32 4.46
N SER A 51 2.50 -5.50 3.21
CA SER A 51 1.84 -4.92 2.04
C SER A 51 0.39 -5.38 1.90
N SER A 52 0.06 -6.64 2.18
CA SER A 52 -1.32 -7.14 2.07
C SER A 52 -2.28 -6.56 3.12
N THR A 53 -1.74 -5.99 4.21
CA THR A 53 -2.53 -5.30 5.24
C THR A 53 -2.88 -3.86 4.84
N TYR A 54 -2.36 -3.36 3.71
CA TYR A 54 -2.64 -2.03 3.21
C TYR A 54 -3.98 -1.99 2.45
N SER A 55 -5.03 -1.49 3.10
CA SER A 55 -6.38 -1.39 2.53
C SER A 55 -6.41 -0.61 1.21
N GLU A 56 -5.53 0.37 1.04
CA GLU A 56 -5.36 1.16 -0.18
C GLU A 56 -4.90 0.32 -1.40
N ARG A 57 -4.21 -0.80 -1.18
CA ARG A 57 -3.82 -1.76 -2.24
C ARG A 57 -4.88 -2.81 -2.53
N LYS A 58 -6.03 -2.76 -1.84
CA LYS A 58 -7.16 -3.65 -2.14
C LYS A 58 -7.60 -3.43 -3.58
N MET A 59 -7.59 -4.51 -4.35
CA MET A 59 -8.04 -4.52 -5.75
C MET A 59 -9.55 -4.72 -5.78
N PHE A 60 -10.24 -3.95 -6.60
CA PHE A 60 -11.68 -4.11 -6.85
C PHE A 60 -11.88 -4.74 -8.22
N PRO A 61 -12.05 -6.07 -8.29
CA PRO A 61 -12.06 -6.80 -9.55
C PRO A 61 -13.28 -6.51 -10.43
N TYR A 62 -14.33 -5.92 -9.85
CA TYR A 62 -15.56 -5.56 -10.55
C TYR A 62 -15.74 -4.04 -10.70
N ALA A 63 -14.79 -3.23 -10.22
CA ALA A 63 -14.82 -1.79 -10.40
C ALA A 63 -14.66 -1.44 -11.88
N VAL A 64 -15.51 -0.53 -12.36
CA VAL A 64 -15.48 0.02 -13.71
C VAL A 64 -15.19 1.52 -13.68
N GLU A 65 -14.97 2.11 -14.85
CA GLU A 65 -14.72 3.56 -14.97
C GLU A 65 -15.91 4.39 -14.45
N ASP A 66 -17.14 3.90 -14.59
CA ASP A 66 -18.35 4.57 -14.10
C ASP A 66 -18.42 4.66 -12.56
N ASP A 67 -17.67 3.80 -11.85
CA ASP A 67 -17.58 3.87 -10.38
C ASP A 67 -16.59 4.97 -9.93
N LEU A 68 -15.84 5.58 -10.86
CA LEU A 68 -14.84 6.61 -10.58
C LEU A 68 -15.43 8.01 -10.71
N CYS A 69 -15.04 8.90 -9.81
CA CYS A 69 -15.33 10.32 -9.96
C CYS A 69 -14.36 10.95 -10.99
N MET A 70 -14.64 10.77 -12.28
CA MET A 70 -13.78 11.21 -13.38
C MET A 70 -13.46 12.71 -13.38
N GLU A 71 -14.34 13.54 -12.80
CA GLU A 71 -14.08 14.98 -12.62
C GLU A 71 -12.83 15.27 -11.78
N LEU A 72 -12.46 14.39 -10.83
CA LEU A 72 -11.28 14.55 -10.01
C LEU A 72 -9.98 14.39 -10.80
N ILE A 73 -9.99 13.61 -11.89
CA ILE A 73 -8.82 13.42 -12.74
C ILE A 73 -8.46 14.74 -13.43
N GLY A 74 -9.46 15.45 -13.96
CA GLY A 74 -9.29 16.78 -14.55
C GLY A 74 -8.71 17.79 -13.56
N LYS A 75 -9.23 17.83 -12.32
CA LYS A 75 -8.73 18.71 -11.26
C LYS A 75 -7.28 18.37 -10.88
N THR A 76 -6.98 17.10 -10.68
CA THR A 76 -5.63 16.60 -10.35
C THR A 76 -4.61 16.95 -11.43
N ARG A 77 -5.00 16.77 -12.70
CA ARG A 77 -4.19 17.15 -13.86
C ARG A 77 -3.87 18.65 -13.85
N GLN A 78 -4.87 19.49 -13.62
CA GLN A 78 -4.67 20.94 -13.54
C GLN A 78 -3.75 21.32 -12.39
N MET A 79 -3.91 20.72 -11.21
CA MET A 79 -3.03 20.96 -10.05
C MET A 79 -1.57 20.59 -10.36
N ALA A 80 -1.34 19.45 -11.00
CA ALA A 80 0.00 19.00 -11.38
C ALA A 80 0.67 19.96 -12.38
N VAL A 81 -0.08 20.43 -13.39
CA VAL A 81 0.40 21.40 -14.38
C VAL A 81 0.65 22.77 -13.75
N ASN A 82 -0.20 23.20 -12.82
CA ASN A 82 0.00 24.47 -12.10
C ASN A 82 1.28 24.43 -11.25
N LYS A 83 1.57 23.28 -10.62
CA LYS A 83 2.79 23.08 -9.83
C LYS A 83 4.04 22.95 -10.70
N ASN A 84 3.93 22.28 -11.85
CA ASN A 84 4.99 22.14 -12.84
C ASN A 84 4.40 22.24 -14.25
N LYS A 85 4.67 23.34 -14.95
CA LYS A 85 4.10 23.60 -16.30
C LYS A 85 4.43 22.50 -17.32
N ASN A 86 5.51 21.76 -17.11
CA ASN A 86 5.99 20.68 -17.96
C ASN A 86 5.67 19.29 -17.38
N HIS A 87 4.70 19.18 -16.46
CA HIS A 87 4.33 17.89 -15.87
C HIS A 87 3.81 16.93 -16.96
N VAL A 88 4.27 15.67 -16.92
CA VAL A 88 3.96 14.64 -17.92
C VAL A 88 2.45 14.37 -18.05
N TRP A 89 1.71 14.53 -16.94
CA TRP A 89 0.24 14.43 -16.93
C TRP A 89 -0.45 15.46 -17.81
N LYS A 90 0.20 16.50 -18.30
CA LYS A 90 -0.45 17.45 -19.23
C LYS A 90 -0.93 16.76 -20.52
N ASN A 91 -0.17 15.80 -21.02
CA ASN A 91 -0.37 15.21 -22.35
C ASN A 91 -0.84 13.74 -22.31
N MET A 92 -1.14 13.21 -21.12
CA MET A 92 -1.62 11.84 -20.95
C MET A 92 -3.14 11.77 -21.09
N THR A 93 -3.68 10.65 -21.57
CA THR A 93 -5.10 10.29 -21.39
C THR A 93 -5.40 10.03 -19.91
N ASP A 94 -6.68 9.98 -19.50
CA ASP A 94 -7.06 9.69 -18.11
C ASP A 94 -6.52 8.31 -17.66
N MET A 95 -6.60 7.30 -18.52
CA MET A 95 -6.10 5.96 -18.21
C MET A 95 -4.58 5.88 -18.13
N GLU A 96 -3.84 6.65 -18.94
CA GLU A 96 -2.39 6.75 -18.82
C GLU A 96 -1.99 7.45 -17.51
N LEU A 97 -2.73 8.49 -17.12
CA LEU A 97 -2.54 9.16 -15.85
C LEU A 97 -2.75 8.19 -14.69
N LEU A 98 -3.90 7.49 -14.65
CA LEU A 98 -4.22 6.51 -13.60
C LEU A 98 -3.17 5.39 -13.50
N ARG A 99 -2.65 4.90 -14.64
CA ARG A 99 -1.54 3.93 -14.66
C ARG A 99 -0.25 4.53 -14.11
N SER A 100 0.13 5.73 -14.53
CA SER A 100 1.35 6.39 -14.07
C SER A 100 1.33 6.73 -12.58
N ALA A 101 0.13 6.99 -12.03
CA ALA A 101 -0.10 7.22 -10.61
C ALA A 101 -0.19 5.90 -9.81
N GLY A 102 -0.12 4.74 -10.47
CA GLY A 102 -0.21 3.43 -9.83
C GLY A 102 -1.62 3.05 -9.37
N LEU A 103 -2.66 3.76 -9.82
CA LEU A 103 -4.07 3.62 -9.44
C LEU A 103 -4.83 2.56 -10.24
N TYR A 104 -4.31 2.22 -11.42
CA TYR A 104 -4.83 1.17 -12.29
C TYR A 104 -3.75 0.15 -12.62
N GLU A 105 -4.07 -1.13 -12.51
CA GLU A 105 -3.14 -2.22 -12.76
C GLU A 105 -3.74 -3.27 -13.70
N LYS A 106 -2.91 -3.78 -14.60
CA LYS A 106 -3.24 -4.93 -15.46
C LYS A 106 -2.35 -6.09 -15.05
N ASN A 107 -2.95 -7.15 -14.53
CA ASN A 107 -2.26 -8.41 -14.31
C ASN A 107 -1.87 -8.99 -15.68
N LEU A 108 -0.58 -9.16 -15.92
CA LEU A 108 -0.06 -9.64 -17.20
C LEU A 108 -0.26 -11.16 -17.39
N VAL A 109 -0.43 -11.91 -16.29
CA VAL A 109 -0.63 -13.37 -16.31
C VAL A 109 -2.09 -13.71 -16.58
N THR A 110 -3.01 -13.06 -15.86
CA THR A 110 -4.46 -13.35 -15.96
C THR A 110 -5.20 -12.44 -16.94
N GLY A 111 -4.57 -11.34 -17.38
CA GLY A 111 -5.22 -10.30 -18.18
C GLY A 111 -6.18 -9.40 -17.39
N GLN A 112 -6.38 -9.67 -16.10
CA GLN A 112 -7.33 -8.94 -15.25
C GLN A 112 -6.91 -7.47 -15.10
N LYS A 113 -7.88 -6.59 -15.22
CA LYS A 113 -7.73 -5.13 -15.10
C LYS A 113 -8.43 -4.70 -13.83
N VAL A 114 -7.73 -3.99 -12.95
CA VAL A 114 -8.26 -3.62 -11.64
C VAL A 114 -7.94 -2.18 -11.29
N PHE A 115 -8.93 -1.49 -10.74
CA PHE A 115 -8.72 -0.23 -10.02
C PHE A 115 -8.35 -0.53 -8.57
N LYS A 116 -7.46 0.28 -8.00
CA LYS A 116 -7.10 0.22 -6.59
C LYS A 116 -8.06 1.04 -5.75
N MET A 117 -8.16 0.73 -4.46
CA MET A 117 -9.02 1.46 -3.52
C MET A 117 -8.79 2.98 -3.56
N THR A 118 -7.54 3.40 -3.76
CA THR A 118 -7.14 4.81 -3.83
C THR A 118 -7.79 5.60 -4.97
N CYS A 119 -8.43 4.94 -5.93
CA CYS A 119 -9.28 5.62 -6.92
C CYS A 119 -10.60 6.14 -6.33
N PHE A 120 -11.05 5.58 -5.20
CA PHE A 120 -12.36 5.82 -4.60
C PHE A 120 -12.32 6.75 -3.37
N PHE A 121 -11.13 7.18 -2.94
CA PHE A 121 -10.91 8.11 -1.85
C PHE A 121 -10.25 9.39 -2.38
#